data_AF-A0A2G3JCK8-F1
#
_entry.id   AF-A0A2G3JCK8-F1
#
_cell.length_a   1.000
_cell.length_b   1.000
_cell.length_c   1.000
_cell.angle_alpha   90.00
_cell.angle_beta   90.00
_cell.angle_gamma   90.00
#
_symmetry.space_group_name_H-M   'P 1'
#
loop_
_entity.id
_entity.type
_entity.pdbx_description
1 polymer ?
#
loop_
_entity_poly.entity_id
_entity_poly.type
_entity_poly.pdbx_seq_one_letter_code
_entity_poly.pdbx_strand_id
1 'polypeptide(L)'
;MPMQAFVFLLFLGLLSSAQAATKPCRVDGFPQEVQCGQITRPLDPADPQGKQIQIHYLVLRAQDRNQLADPIFFLAGGPGQSAINVAGWAEHLFNKLQLRRDMVFVDQRGTGRSAPLECPESQDLSKLTDSEGALRDIKRCQATLQKLPYGDLRFFTTSIAVQDLDAVRKAEGYPAINLVGVSYGTRVGLEYLRQYPQAVRRVVLDGVLPPDYAISGSDIQKALDSLVADCKSDARCQSAYPNLAQSWRDLLASTPKATVLKHPRLNTEANVTISRESVLGMVSAVLYSPVNSAGLPFAITEAKAGRFNPLLALSGQTALPNAGKIFAGMHYSVWCAEEAGRLPVLDDDFDRFRSETYRKVCGEWPRGAVPAAFYTLAKSASPVLLLSGGLDPVTPPQHATHVAKALGAKARHVVLGKSGHGMLMQSCVDDLVYRFVNAEDAQKVDLSCVKPIPRPMAWVLPKG
;
A
#
# COMPACT_ATOMS: atom_id res chain seq x y z
N MET A 1 -48.09 17.26 62.52
CA MET A 1 -47.56 17.39 61.15
C MET A 1 -46.29 18.22 61.18
N PRO A 2 -45.10 17.62 61.01
CA PRO A 2 -43.94 18.36 60.53
C PRO A 2 -43.54 17.83 59.15
N MET A 3 -43.38 18.76 58.21
CA MET A 3 -43.07 18.51 56.80
C MET A 3 -41.55 18.40 56.66
N GLN A 4 -41.04 17.19 56.36
CA GLN A 4 -39.63 16.98 56.02
C GLN A 4 -39.38 17.38 54.57
N ALA A 5 -38.52 18.38 54.36
CA ALA A 5 -38.01 18.76 53.05
C ALA A 5 -36.78 17.90 52.70
N PHE A 6 -36.90 17.04 51.69
CA PHE A 6 -35.78 16.32 51.09
C PHE A 6 -35.08 17.23 50.07
N VAL A 7 -33.81 17.59 50.33
CA VAL A 7 -32.93 18.23 49.36
C VAL A 7 -32.26 17.14 48.53
N PHE A 8 -32.64 17.03 47.26
CA PHE A 8 -31.93 16.20 46.28
C PHE A 8 -30.73 16.99 45.74
N LEU A 9 -29.52 16.62 46.17
CA LEU A 9 -28.28 17.05 45.52
C LEU A 9 -28.07 16.24 44.25
N LEU A 10 -28.33 16.86 43.09
CA LEU A 10 -27.92 16.36 41.78
C LEU A 10 -26.39 16.51 41.65
N PHE A 11 -25.66 15.41 41.76
CA PHE A 11 -24.29 15.31 41.28
C PHE A 11 -24.29 15.32 39.74
N LEU A 12 -24.07 16.48 39.13
CA LEU A 12 -23.62 16.57 37.75
C LEU A 12 -22.16 16.10 37.69
N GLY A 13 -21.97 14.81 37.45
CA GLY A 13 -20.68 14.26 37.04
C GLY A 13 -20.32 14.82 35.67
N LEU A 14 -19.48 15.85 35.64
CA LEU A 14 -18.73 16.23 34.45
C LEU A 14 -17.78 15.06 34.14
N LEU A 15 -18.24 14.13 33.30
CA LEU A 15 -17.36 13.22 32.58
C LEU A 15 -16.53 14.08 31.63
N SER A 16 -15.41 14.59 32.14
CA SER A 16 -14.34 15.14 31.31
C SER A 16 -13.91 14.01 30.39
N SER A 17 -14.35 14.06 29.13
CA SER A 17 -13.84 13.22 28.07
C SER A 17 -12.34 13.46 28.02
N ALA A 18 -11.55 12.53 28.55
CA ALA A 18 -10.11 12.54 28.40
C ALA A 18 -9.82 12.40 26.90
N GLN A 19 -9.75 13.55 26.23
CA GLN A 19 -9.20 13.71 24.89
C GLN A 19 -7.84 13.00 24.93
N ALA A 20 -7.59 12.06 24.03
CA ALA A 20 -6.28 11.43 24.00
C ALA A 20 -5.28 12.52 23.67
N ALA A 21 -4.55 13.03 24.67
CA ALA A 21 -3.61 14.10 24.45
C ALA A 21 -2.40 13.52 23.72
N THR A 22 -2.22 13.89 22.45
CA THR A 22 -0.93 13.69 21.81
C THR A 22 0.15 14.38 22.62
N LYS A 23 1.36 13.82 22.63
CA LYS A 23 2.53 14.41 23.28
C LYS A 23 3.64 14.65 22.26
N PRO A 24 4.51 15.65 22.48
CA PRO A 24 5.75 15.79 21.72
C PRO A 24 6.54 14.49 21.71
N CYS A 25 7.06 14.12 20.54
CA CYS A 25 7.86 12.92 20.34
C CYS A 25 8.85 13.12 19.18
N ARG A 26 9.89 12.28 19.14
CA ARG A 26 10.81 12.17 18.01
C ARG A 26 10.43 10.98 17.14
N VAL A 27 10.38 11.21 15.83
CA VAL A 27 10.08 10.20 14.80
C VAL A 27 11.11 10.36 13.70
N ASP A 28 11.65 9.24 13.21
CA ASP A 28 12.61 9.23 12.12
C ASP A 28 12.02 9.91 10.88
N GLY A 29 12.86 10.65 10.15
CA GLY A 29 12.42 11.44 9.00
C GLY A 29 11.94 12.86 9.34
N PHE A 30 11.83 13.23 10.62
CA PHE A 30 11.51 14.60 11.05
C PHE A 30 12.64 15.19 11.92
N PRO A 31 13.22 16.35 11.53
CA PRO A 31 14.26 16.99 12.33
C PRO A 31 13.71 17.69 13.60
N GLN A 32 12.42 18.03 13.62
CA GLN A 32 11.71 18.61 14.76
C GLN A 32 10.91 17.55 15.55
N GLU A 33 10.46 17.93 16.76
CA GLU A 33 9.44 17.15 17.47
C GLU A 33 8.09 17.27 16.76
N VAL A 34 7.36 16.16 16.80
CA VAL A 34 6.01 16.01 16.23
C VAL A 34 5.07 15.51 17.32
N GLN A 35 3.77 15.39 17.05
CA GLN A 35 2.79 14.99 18.06
C GLN A 35 2.44 13.51 17.91
N CYS A 36 2.81 12.66 18.87
CA CYS A 36 2.44 11.25 18.88
C CYS A 36 1.31 10.99 19.87
N GLY A 37 0.37 10.13 19.47
CA GLY A 37 -0.67 9.62 20.35
C GLY A 37 -0.75 8.10 20.34
N GLN A 38 -1.51 7.57 21.28
CA GLN A 38 -1.89 6.17 21.32
C GLN A 38 -3.29 6.02 21.91
N ILE A 39 -4.06 5.07 21.42
CA ILE A 39 -5.33 4.66 22.01
C ILE A 39 -5.32 3.16 22.30
N THR A 40 -6.04 2.74 23.34
CA THR A 40 -6.24 1.33 23.65
C THR A 40 -7.48 0.81 22.93
N ARG A 41 -7.34 -0.34 22.26
CA ARG A 41 -8.41 -0.99 21.52
C ARG A 41 -8.43 -2.48 21.85
N PRO A 42 -9.60 -3.12 21.88
CA PRO A 42 -9.64 -4.57 21.98
C PRO A 42 -9.07 -5.20 20.70
N LEU A 43 -8.33 -6.30 20.88
CA LEU A 43 -7.84 -7.12 19.78
C LEU A 43 -9.04 -7.69 19.02
N ASP A 44 -9.97 -8.32 19.74
CA ASP A 44 -11.26 -8.75 19.23
C ASP A 44 -12.35 -7.71 19.54
N PRO A 45 -12.91 -7.01 18.55
CA PRO A 45 -14.02 -6.08 18.78
C PRO A 45 -15.27 -6.70 19.42
N ALA A 46 -15.47 -8.02 19.29
CA ALA A 46 -16.57 -8.74 19.91
C ALA A 46 -16.35 -9.03 21.40
N ASP A 47 -15.11 -8.87 21.90
CA ASP A 47 -14.76 -8.97 23.32
C ASP A 47 -14.08 -7.68 23.82
N PRO A 48 -14.85 -6.63 24.13
CA PRO A 48 -14.30 -5.33 24.53
C PRO A 48 -13.45 -5.36 25.82
N GLN A 49 -13.67 -6.35 26.69
CA GLN A 49 -12.92 -6.54 27.94
C GLN A 49 -11.78 -7.55 27.78
N GLY A 50 -11.65 -8.15 26.60
CA GLY A 50 -10.62 -9.11 26.27
C GLY A 50 -9.25 -8.49 26.10
N LYS A 51 -8.42 -9.16 25.31
CA LYS A 51 -7.04 -8.74 25.06
C LYS A 51 -7.01 -7.35 24.44
N GLN A 52 -6.26 -6.44 25.05
CA GLN A 52 -6.08 -5.08 24.55
C GLN A 52 -4.79 -4.93 23.75
N ILE A 53 -4.82 -4.05 22.75
CA ILE A 53 -3.68 -3.60 21.97
C ILE A 53 -3.62 -2.07 21.95
N GLN A 54 -2.41 -1.54 21.78
CA GLN A 54 -2.21 -0.10 21.57
C GLN A 54 -2.20 0.18 20.08
N ILE A 55 -2.99 1.17 19.67
CA ILE A 55 -2.96 1.74 18.32
C ILE A 55 -2.23 3.07 18.41
N HIS A 56 -1.09 3.15 17.75
CA HIS A 56 -0.23 4.32 17.70
C HIS A 56 -0.54 5.17 16.47
N TYR A 57 -0.45 6.47 16.65
CA TYR A 57 -0.61 7.43 15.57
C TYR A 57 0.28 8.64 15.76
N LEU A 58 0.53 9.31 14.64
CA LEU A 58 1.29 10.55 14.53
C LEU A 58 0.36 11.63 13.98
N VAL A 59 0.43 12.83 14.55
CA VAL A 59 -0.24 14.04 14.08
C VAL A 59 0.84 15.08 13.75
N LEU A 60 0.92 15.46 12.48
CA LEU A 60 1.65 16.65 12.05
C LEU A 60 0.66 17.81 12.09
N ARG A 61 0.87 18.74 13.03
CA ARG A 61 -0.05 19.85 13.24
C ARG A 61 -0.03 20.83 12.08
N ALA A 62 -1.16 21.49 11.87
CA ALA A 62 -1.26 22.62 10.96
C ALA A 62 -0.23 23.69 11.32
N GLN A 63 0.42 24.26 10.30
CA GLN A 63 1.46 25.27 10.52
C GLN A 63 0.88 26.68 10.75
N ASP A 64 -0.28 26.95 10.16
CA ASP A 64 -1.03 28.20 10.30
C ASP A 64 -1.95 28.16 11.53
N ARG A 65 -2.08 29.32 12.20
CA ARG A 65 -3.04 29.53 13.29
C ARG A 65 -4.49 29.48 12.83
N ASN A 66 -4.77 29.78 11.55
CA ASN A 66 -6.09 29.66 10.95
C ASN A 66 -6.35 28.22 10.48
N GLN A 67 -6.29 27.28 11.42
CA GLN A 67 -6.46 25.85 11.19
C GLN A 67 -7.89 25.51 10.75
N LEU A 68 -8.00 24.58 9.81
CA LEU A 68 -9.25 23.95 9.40
C LEU A 68 -9.45 22.65 10.19
N ALA A 69 -10.70 22.38 10.57
CA ALA A 69 -11.05 21.25 11.44
C ALA A 69 -11.07 19.88 10.73
N ASP A 70 -10.84 19.84 9.40
CA ASP A 70 -10.86 18.63 8.58
C ASP A 70 -9.44 18.14 8.25
N PRO A 71 -8.84 17.22 9.04
CA PRO A 71 -7.48 16.76 8.81
C PRO A 71 -7.37 15.88 7.55
N ILE A 72 -6.13 15.59 7.16
CA ILE A 72 -5.79 14.57 6.17
C ILE A 72 -5.43 13.28 6.91
N PHE A 73 -6.17 12.20 6.70
CA PHE A 73 -5.80 10.87 7.15
C PHE A 73 -5.12 10.14 5.99
N PHE A 74 -3.82 9.91 6.13
CA PHE A 74 -3.04 9.19 5.13
C PHE A 74 -3.08 7.68 5.40
N LEU A 75 -3.44 6.92 4.37
CA LEU A 75 -3.59 5.47 4.43
C LEU A 75 -2.50 4.81 3.58
N ALA A 76 -1.51 4.24 4.26
CA ALA A 76 -0.39 3.55 3.63
C ALA A 76 -0.82 2.24 2.94
N GLY A 77 -0.04 1.84 1.94
CA GLY A 77 -0.26 0.65 1.14
C GLY A 77 0.32 -0.63 1.76
N GLY A 78 0.84 -1.50 0.89
CA GLY A 78 1.32 -2.83 1.26
C GLY A 78 0.32 -3.90 0.83
N PRO A 79 -0.51 -4.47 1.72
CA PRO A 79 -0.71 -4.23 3.16
C PRO A 79 0.54 -4.51 3.97
N GLY A 80 0.57 -3.96 5.18
CA GLY A 80 1.66 -4.12 6.13
C GLY A 80 2.63 -2.94 6.17
N GLN A 81 2.43 -1.88 5.37
CA GLN A 81 3.25 -0.67 5.48
C GLN A 81 2.79 0.18 6.67
N SER A 82 3.72 0.66 7.49
CA SER A 82 3.44 1.60 8.58
C SER A 82 3.19 2.99 8.04
N ALA A 83 2.08 3.63 8.44
CA ALA A 83 1.78 5.00 8.04
C ALA A 83 2.72 6.00 8.72
N ILE A 84 3.13 5.73 9.98
CA ILE A 84 4.07 6.58 10.70
C ILE A 84 5.44 6.56 10.01
N ASN A 85 5.94 5.38 9.62
CA ASN A 85 7.26 5.28 8.99
C ASN A 85 7.33 6.06 7.67
N VAL A 86 6.25 6.10 6.88
CA VAL A 86 6.21 6.88 5.63
C VAL A 86 5.68 8.31 5.77
N ALA A 87 5.47 8.79 6.99
CA ALA A 87 4.90 10.11 7.23
C ALA A 87 5.77 11.24 6.65
N GLY A 88 7.10 11.14 6.70
CA GLY A 88 7.98 12.16 6.10
C GLY A 88 7.86 12.24 4.59
N TRP A 89 7.69 11.09 3.90
CA TRP A 89 7.45 11.06 2.46
C TRP A 89 6.08 11.67 2.11
N ALA A 90 5.04 11.33 2.87
CA ALA A 90 3.69 11.85 2.65
C ALA A 90 3.57 13.34 3.01
N GLU A 91 4.24 13.81 4.06
CA GLU A 91 4.32 15.24 4.40
C GLU A 91 4.94 16.02 3.25
N HIS A 92 6.04 15.54 2.66
CA HIS A 92 6.67 16.20 1.52
C HIS A 92 5.69 16.39 0.34
N LEU A 93 4.84 15.39 0.07
CA LEU A 93 3.82 15.45 -0.97
C LEU A 93 2.65 16.40 -0.67
N PHE A 94 2.30 16.55 0.60
CA PHE A 94 1.08 17.22 1.03
C PHE A 94 1.34 18.42 1.95
N ASN A 95 2.56 18.96 1.97
CA ASN A 95 2.94 20.10 2.80
C ASN A 95 2.01 21.32 2.61
N LYS A 96 1.55 21.57 1.37
CA LYS A 96 0.57 22.62 1.04
C LYS A 96 -0.75 22.41 1.77
N LEU A 97 -1.20 21.16 1.94
CA LEU A 97 -2.37 20.83 2.75
C LEU A 97 -2.09 20.98 4.24
N GLN A 98 -0.90 20.55 4.69
CA GLN A 98 -0.49 20.67 6.10
C GLN A 98 -0.42 22.14 6.57
N LEU A 99 -0.28 23.12 5.68
CA LEU A 99 -0.30 24.53 6.07
C LEU A 99 -1.51 24.87 6.96
N ARG A 100 -2.71 24.35 6.62
CA ARG A 100 -3.96 24.67 7.34
C ARG A 100 -4.68 23.46 7.91
N ARG A 101 -4.14 22.25 7.78
CA ARG A 101 -4.76 21.01 8.27
C ARG A 101 -3.76 20.17 9.02
N ASP A 102 -4.25 19.48 10.03
CA ASP A 102 -3.48 18.41 10.63
C ASP A 102 -3.36 17.25 9.60
N MET A 103 -2.20 16.59 9.58
CA MET A 103 -2.01 15.31 8.89
C MET A 103 -1.87 14.20 9.92
N VAL A 104 -2.68 13.16 9.78
CA VAL A 104 -2.76 12.05 10.73
C VAL A 104 -2.33 10.76 10.05
N PHE A 105 -1.38 10.07 10.70
CA PHE A 105 -0.80 8.81 10.27
C PHE A 105 -1.02 7.78 11.35
N VAL A 106 -1.95 6.85 11.12
CA VAL A 106 -2.25 5.79 12.07
C VAL A 106 -1.56 4.52 11.61
N ASP A 107 -0.70 3.96 12.47
CA ASP A 107 -0.22 2.61 12.24
C ASP A 107 -1.41 1.67 12.43
N GLN A 108 -1.80 0.99 11.35
CA GLN A 108 -2.80 -0.08 11.42
C GLN A 108 -2.30 -1.14 12.40
N ARG A 109 -3.22 -1.77 13.14
CA ARG A 109 -2.91 -2.98 13.91
C ARG A 109 -2.07 -3.93 13.05
N GLY A 110 -0.96 -4.43 13.59
CA GLY A 110 -0.01 -5.28 12.86
C GLY A 110 1.15 -4.54 12.20
N THR A 111 1.16 -3.21 12.18
CA THR A 111 2.20 -2.40 11.54
C THR A 111 2.88 -1.45 12.51
N GLY A 112 4.13 -1.09 12.21
CA GLY A 112 4.87 -0.05 12.91
C GLY A 112 4.92 -0.28 14.41
N ARG A 113 4.28 0.59 15.19
CA ARG A 113 4.22 0.49 16.65
C ARG A 113 2.92 -0.15 17.17
N SER A 114 1.91 -0.35 16.31
CA SER A 114 0.60 -0.86 16.68
C SER A 114 0.55 -2.39 16.64
N ALA A 115 0.91 -3.05 17.74
CA ALA A 115 0.91 -4.52 17.84
C ALA A 115 1.59 -5.21 16.63
N PRO A 116 2.89 -4.92 16.37
CA PRO A 116 3.53 -5.23 15.10
C PRO A 116 3.62 -6.73 14.81
N LEU A 117 3.30 -7.11 13.57
CA LEU A 117 3.46 -8.45 13.02
C LEU A 117 4.63 -8.49 12.03
N GLU A 118 5.83 -8.25 12.56
CA GLU A 118 7.06 -8.20 11.77
C GLU A 118 7.71 -9.59 11.63
N CYS A 119 8.18 -9.91 10.42
CA CYS A 119 9.01 -11.09 10.16
C CYS A 119 10.46 -10.66 9.95
N PRO A 120 11.46 -11.46 10.37
CA PRO A 120 12.85 -11.16 10.10
C PRO A 120 13.13 -11.07 8.58
N GLU A 121 13.76 -9.97 8.16
CA GLU A 121 14.29 -9.81 6.81
C GLU A 121 15.74 -10.35 6.74
N SER A 122 16.19 -10.73 5.54
CA SER A 122 17.56 -11.17 5.31
C SER A 122 18.19 -10.45 4.12
N GLN A 123 19.44 -10.03 4.27
CA GLN A 123 20.26 -9.43 3.20
C GLN A 123 21.12 -10.47 2.47
N ASP A 124 20.95 -11.75 2.80
CA ASP A 124 21.68 -12.84 2.16
C ASP A 124 21.14 -13.08 0.75
N LEU A 125 22.01 -12.89 -0.26
CA LEU A 125 21.66 -13.09 -1.67
C LEU A 125 21.17 -14.52 -1.94
N SER A 126 21.65 -15.52 -1.21
CA SER A 126 21.22 -16.91 -1.40
C SER A 126 19.74 -17.09 -1.06
N LYS A 127 19.21 -16.29 -0.12
CA LYS A 127 17.81 -16.30 0.26
C LYS A 127 16.90 -15.59 -0.74
N LEU A 128 17.41 -14.63 -1.50
CA LEU A 128 16.62 -13.93 -2.53
C LEU A 128 16.12 -14.88 -3.62
N THR A 129 16.83 -15.98 -3.85
CA THR A 129 16.54 -16.94 -4.92
C THR A 129 15.96 -18.27 -4.41
N ASP A 130 15.89 -18.47 -3.09
CA ASP A 130 15.34 -19.69 -2.46
C ASP A 130 13.85 -19.50 -2.12
N SER A 131 12.98 -19.65 -3.12
CA SER A 131 11.52 -19.48 -2.93
C SER A 131 10.93 -20.46 -1.91
N GLU A 132 11.44 -21.69 -1.84
CA GLU A 132 10.99 -22.68 -0.85
C GLU A 132 11.52 -22.33 0.55
N GLY A 133 12.74 -21.79 0.65
CA GLY A 133 13.26 -21.21 1.89
C GLY A 133 12.45 -20.01 2.37
N ALA A 134 12.07 -19.11 1.48
CA ALA A 134 11.19 -17.99 1.81
C ALA A 134 9.86 -18.49 2.41
N LEU A 135 9.25 -19.52 1.83
CA LEU A 135 8.03 -20.14 2.39
C LEU A 135 8.28 -20.75 3.78
N ARG A 136 9.40 -21.45 3.99
CA ARG A 136 9.78 -21.98 5.32
C ARG A 136 9.98 -20.86 6.34
N ASP A 137 10.61 -19.76 5.95
CA ASP A 137 10.85 -18.59 6.80
C ASP A 137 9.54 -17.89 7.16
N ILE A 138 8.58 -17.79 6.24
CA ILE A 138 7.23 -17.28 6.53
C ILE A 138 6.47 -18.18 7.51
N LYS A 139 6.52 -19.51 7.34
CA LYS A 139 5.91 -20.46 8.31
C LYS A 139 6.53 -20.36 9.70
N ARG A 140 7.86 -20.22 9.79
CA ARG A 140 8.57 -20.00 11.05
C ARG A 140 8.17 -18.66 11.69
N CYS A 141 8.03 -17.62 10.86
CA CYS A 141 7.56 -16.33 11.31
C CYS A 141 6.14 -16.44 11.88
N GLN A 142 5.20 -17.05 11.16
CA GLN A 142 3.84 -17.29 11.62
C GLN A 142 3.82 -17.91 13.02
N ALA A 143 4.56 -19.01 13.23
CA ALA A 143 4.64 -19.70 14.51
C ALA A 143 5.23 -18.83 15.63
N THR A 144 6.14 -17.91 15.30
CA THR A 144 6.68 -16.92 16.24
C THR A 144 5.64 -15.85 16.57
N LEU A 145 4.94 -15.32 15.57
CA LEU A 145 3.91 -14.30 15.75
C LEU A 145 2.76 -14.79 16.62
N GLN A 146 2.35 -16.06 16.46
CA GLN A 146 1.29 -16.67 17.27
C GLN A 146 1.62 -16.79 18.77
N LYS A 147 2.89 -16.65 19.15
CA LYS A 147 3.33 -16.65 20.56
C LYS A 147 3.29 -15.25 21.18
N LEU A 148 3.07 -14.20 20.39
CA LEU A 148 2.95 -12.85 20.91
C LEU A 148 1.67 -12.72 21.76
N PRO A 149 1.63 -11.80 22.74
CA PRO A 149 0.41 -11.58 23.53
C PRO A 149 -0.82 -11.27 22.68
N TYR A 150 -0.63 -10.61 21.54
CA TYR A 150 -1.67 -10.27 20.56
C TYR A 150 -1.62 -11.16 19.31
N GLY A 151 -0.99 -12.35 19.41
CA GLY A 151 -0.66 -13.24 18.29
C GLY A 151 -1.83 -13.96 17.63
N ASP A 152 -3.09 -13.62 17.96
CA ASP A 152 -4.24 -14.14 17.22
C ASP A 152 -4.41 -13.37 15.90
N LEU A 153 -3.78 -13.91 14.86
CA LEU A 153 -3.65 -13.31 13.54
C LEU A 153 -4.99 -13.08 12.83
N ARG A 154 -6.08 -13.69 13.32
CA ARG A 154 -7.43 -13.54 12.76
C ARG A 154 -8.00 -12.13 12.94
N PHE A 155 -7.47 -11.34 13.86
CA PHE A 155 -7.99 -10.00 14.18
C PHE A 155 -7.27 -8.85 13.46
N PHE A 156 -6.47 -9.16 12.44
CA PHE A 156 -5.69 -8.22 11.65
C PHE A 156 -6.25 -8.10 10.22
N THR A 157 -7.52 -7.66 10.11
CA THR A 157 -8.23 -7.46 8.84
C THR A 157 -8.51 -5.97 8.57
N THR A 158 -8.76 -5.61 7.31
CA THR A 158 -9.08 -4.21 6.93
C THR A 158 -10.31 -3.69 7.68
N SER A 159 -11.38 -4.49 7.78
CA SER A 159 -12.63 -4.07 8.41
C SER A 159 -12.45 -3.73 9.89
N ILE A 160 -11.56 -4.40 10.61
CA ILE A 160 -11.28 -4.04 12.01
C ILE A 160 -10.34 -2.84 12.09
N ALA A 161 -9.29 -2.80 11.25
CA ALA A 161 -8.36 -1.67 11.22
C ALA A 161 -9.07 -0.32 10.98
N VAL A 162 -10.11 -0.30 10.14
CA VAL A 162 -10.94 0.89 9.89
C VAL A 162 -11.68 1.39 11.15
N GLN A 163 -12.07 0.50 12.06
CA GLN A 163 -12.68 0.87 13.33
C GLN A 163 -11.67 1.56 14.25
N ASP A 164 -10.40 1.14 14.20
CA ASP A 164 -9.33 1.80 14.95
C ASP A 164 -9.02 3.19 14.38
N LEU A 165 -9.04 3.35 13.05
CA LEU A 165 -8.91 4.66 12.41
C LEU A 165 -10.00 5.64 12.87
N ASP A 166 -11.26 5.19 12.93
CA ASP A 166 -12.37 6.02 13.42
C ASP A 166 -12.27 6.32 14.92
N ALA A 167 -11.74 5.38 15.71
CA ALA A 167 -11.46 5.61 17.11
C ALA A 167 -10.37 6.68 17.32
N VAL A 168 -9.32 6.70 16.49
CA VAL A 168 -8.33 7.80 16.50
C VAL A 168 -8.96 9.12 16.10
N ARG A 169 -9.77 9.14 15.04
CA ARG A 169 -10.52 10.35 14.63
C ARG A 169 -11.34 10.93 15.78
N LYS A 170 -12.09 10.08 16.49
CA LYS A 170 -12.91 10.48 17.65
C LYS A 170 -12.05 10.96 18.82
N ALA A 171 -10.95 10.27 19.12
CA ALA A 171 -10.07 10.59 20.23
C ALA A 171 -9.41 11.97 20.09
N GLU A 172 -9.05 12.35 18.85
CA GLU A 172 -8.52 13.68 18.51
C GLU A 172 -9.61 14.75 18.34
N GLY A 173 -10.89 14.37 18.37
CA GLY A 173 -12.01 15.30 18.25
C GLY A 173 -12.29 15.80 16.84
N TYR A 174 -11.83 15.11 15.80
CA TYR A 174 -12.10 15.51 14.41
C TYR A 174 -13.52 15.12 13.98
N PRO A 175 -14.38 16.08 13.58
CA PRO A 175 -15.76 15.77 13.20
C PRO A 175 -15.85 15.01 11.86
N ALA A 176 -15.00 15.38 10.90
CA ALA A 176 -14.90 14.75 9.59
C ALA A 176 -13.46 14.81 9.07
N ILE A 177 -13.08 13.90 8.18
CA ILE A 177 -11.71 13.75 7.67
C ILE A 177 -11.65 13.73 6.15
N ASN A 178 -10.50 14.09 5.60
CA ASN A 178 -10.16 13.83 4.20
C ASN A 178 -9.26 12.59 4.14
N LEU A 179 -9.63 11.60 3.36
CA LEU A 179 -8.85 10.36 3.20
C LEU A 179 -7.93 10.49 2.00
N VAL A 180 -6.66 10.11 2.17
CA VAL A 180 -5.70 9.93 1.08
C VAL A 180 -5.11 8.54 1.20
N GLY A 181 -5.49 7.63 0.30
CA GLY A 181 -5.02 6.25 0.30
C GLY A 181 -4.19 5.90 -0.91
N VAL A 182 -3.16 5.07 -0.71
CA VAL A 182 -2.28 4.60 -1.78
C VAL A 182 -2.26 3.07 -1.82
N SER A 183 -2.39 2.48 -3.01
CA SER A 183 -2.35 1.03 -3.20
C SER A 183 -3.38 0.31 -2.31
N TYR A 184 -3.00 -0.68 -1.49
CA TYR A 184 -3.88 -1.28 -0.47
C TYR A 184 -4.60 -0.25 0.43
N GLY A 185 -3.97 0.89 0.74
CA GLY A 185 -4.59 1.98 1.50
C GLY A 185 -5.85 2.55 0.82
N THR A 186 -6.02 2.35 -0.49
CA THR A 186 -7.26 2.70 -1.19
C THR A 186 -8.43 1.78 -0.81
N ARG A 187 -8.18 0.50 -0.57
CA ARG A 187 -9.17 -0.44 -0.05
C ARG A 187 -9.56 -0.08 1.39
N VAL A 188 -8.58 0.29 2.22
CA VAL A 188 -8.83 0.82 3.56
C VAL A 188 -9.71 2.07 3.49
N GLY A 189 -9.44 2.97 2.54
CA GLY A 189 -10.24 4.19 2.34
C GLY A 189 -11.67 3.91 1.88
N LEU A 190 -11.86 2.94 0.98
CA LEU A 190 -13.19 2.50 0.52
C LEU A 190 -13.98 1.85 1.66
N GLU A 191 -13.33 1.03 2.49
CA GLU A 191 -13.96 0.41 3.66
C GLU A 191 -14.31 1.45 4.74
N TYR A 192 -13.46 2.46 4.95
CA TYR A 192 -13.77 3.58 5.84
C TYR A 192 -14.98 4.36 5.33
N LEU A 193 -15.03 4.68 4.03
CA LEU A 193 -16.16 5.35 3.41
C LEU A 193 -17.46 4.53 3.55
N ARG A 194 -17.37 3.20 3.51
CA ARG A 194 -18.53 2.30 3.70
C ARG A 194 -19.00 2.24 5.15
N GLN A 195 -18.09 2.12 6.12
CA GLN A 195 -18.44 2.00 7.55
C GLN A 195 -18.83 3.35 8.17
N TYR A 196 -18.18 4.44 7.77
CA TYR A 196 -18.32 5.77 8.36
C TYR A 196 -18.56 6.88 7.33
N PRO A 197 -19.55 6.76 6.43
CA PRO A 197 -19.75 7.71 5.32
C PRO A 197 -19.96 9.16 5.79
N GLN A 198 -20.57 9.34 6.97
CA GLN A 198 -20.85 10.66 7.55
C GLN A 198 -19.61 11.37 8.11
N ALA A 199 -18.51 10.63 8.32
CA ALA A 199 -17.25 11.17 8.82
C ALA A 199 -16.27 11.55 7.70
N VAL A 200 -16.66 11.44 6.43
CA VAL A 200 -15.76 11.64 5.29
C VAL A 200 -16.14 12.90 4.52
N ARG A 201 -15.19 13.84 4.38
CA ARG A 201 -15.37 15.08 3.60
C ARG A 201 -14.91 14.92 2.15
N ARG A 202 -13.70 14.40 1.94
CA ARG A 202 -13.08 14.14 0.62
C ARG A 202 -12.33 12.82 0.66
N VAL A 203 -12.19 12.19 -0.51
CA VAL A 203 -11.40 10.97 -0.66
C VAL A 203 -10.50 11.11 -1.89
N VAL A 204 -9.22 10.79 -1.75
CA VAL A 204 -8.26 10.66 -2.85
C VAL A 204 -7.67 9.25 -2.78
N LEU A 205 -7.82 8.47 -3.85
CA LEU A 205 -7.33 7.09 -3.93
C LEU A 205 -6.35 6.97 -5.09
N ASP A 206 -5.11 6.62 -4.79
CA ASP A 206 -4.01 6.49 -5.74
C ASP A 206 -3.62 5.02 -5.96
N GLY A 207 -3.82 4.51 -7.17
CA GLY A 207 -3.63 3.09 -7.48
C GLY A 207 -4.72 2.23 -6.83
N VAL A 208 -5.95 2.37 -7.32
CA VAL A 208 -7.18 1.89 -6.68
C VAL A 208 -7.28 0.35 -6.66
N LEU A 209 -7.41 -0.22 -5.46
CA LEU A 209 -7.68 -1.63 -5.21
C LEU A 209 -9.13 -1.82 -4.74
N PRO A 210 -10.04 -2.33 -5.60
CA PRO A 210 -11.41 -2.60 -5.22
C PRO A 210 -11.48 -3.73 -4.17
N PRO A 211 -12.44 -3.70 -3.24
CA PRO A 211 -12.59 -4.78 -2.26
C PRO A 211 -13.07 -6.08 -2.90
N ASP A 212 -13.87 -6.00 -3.95
CA ASP A 212 -14.46 -7.13 -4.67
C ASP A 212 -13.53 -7.77 -5.72
N TYR A 213 -12.37 -7.16 -5.98
CA TYR A 213 -11.35 -7.73 -6.85
C TYR A 213 -10.43 -8.65 -6.07
N ALA A 214 -10.04 -9.75 -6.72
CA ALA A 214 -8.99 -10.61 -6.22
C ALA A 214 -7.63 -10.09 -6.69
N ILE A 215 -6.59 -10.22 -5.88
CA ILE A 215 -5.23 -9.92 -6.36
C ILE A 215 -4.85 -10.95 -7.42
N SER A 216 -4.55 -10.47 -8.62
CA SER A 216 -4.12 -11.30 -9.76
C SER A 216 -2.70 -10.96 -10.18
N GLY A 217 -1.98 -11.94 -10.71
CA GLY A 217 -0.71 -11.72 -11.41
C GLY A 217 -0.89 -11.30 -12.87
N SER A 218 -2.09 -11.48 -13.44
CA SER A 218 -2.35 -11.21 -14.86
C SER A 218 -2.18 -9.74 -15.24
N ASP A 219 -2.38 -8.81 -14.32
CA ASP A 219 -2.12 -7.39 -14.58
C ASP A 219 -0.63 -7.08 -14.74
N ILE A 220 0.25 -7.87 -14.10
CA ILE A 220 1.70 -7.81 -14.35
C ILE A 220 2.01 -8.32 -15.75
N GLN A 221 1.40 -9.43 -16.15
CA GLN A 221 1.60 -9.99 -17.50
C GLN A 221 1.19 -8.97 -18.56
N LYS A 222 0.03 -8.31 -18.42
CA LYS A 222 -0.40 -7.25 -19.33
C LYS A 222 0.56 -6.06 -19.37
N ALA A 223 1.13 -5.67 -18.22
CA ALA A 223 2.13 -4.60 -18.18
C ALA A 223 3.43 -4.98 -18.90
N LEU A 224 3.88 -6.24 -18.76
CA LEU A 224 5.01 -6.77 -19.51
C LEU A 224 4.72 -6.82 -21.02
N ASP A 225 3.54 -7.29 -21.41
CA ASP A 225 3.13 -7.34 -22.83
C ASP A 225 3.07 -5.95 -23.45
N SER A 226 2.56 -4.96 -22.69
CA SER A 226 2.58 -3.55 -23.08
C SER A 226 4.00 -3.00 -23.25
N LEU A 227 4.94 -3.38 -22.38
CA LEU A 227 6.36 -3.03 -22.53
C LEU A 227 6.97 -3.63 -23.80
N VAL A 228 6.69 -4.90 -24.07
CA VAL A 228 7.18 -5.60 -25.26
C VAL A 228 6.60 -4.97 -26.54
N ALA A 229 5.31 -4.64 -26.54
CA ALA A 229 4.66 -3.96 -27.66
C ALA A 229 5.24 -2.56 -27.89
N ASP A 230 5.41 -1.77 -26.82
CA ASP A 230 6.02 -0.44 -26.90
C ASP A 230 7.45 -0.55 -27.47
N CYS A 231 8.27 -1.50 -27.00
CA CYS A 231 9.63 -1.73 -27.53
C CYS A 231 9.63 -2.11 -29.02
N LYS A 232 8.67 -2.94 -29.46
CA LYS A 232 8.53 -3.31 -30.87
C LYS A 232 8.20 -2.11 -31.76
N SER A 233 7.46 -1.14 -31.24
CA SER A 233 7.06 0.06 -31.99
C SER A 233 8.10 1.19 -31.96
N ASP A 234 8.98 1.21 -30.96
CA ASP A 234 10.10 2.15 -30.86
C ASP A 234 11.30 1.67 -31.67
N ALA A 235 11.69 2.41 -32.72
CA ALA A 235 12.76 2.00 -33.64
C ALA A 235 14.11 1.76 -32.94
N ARG A 236 14.42 2.53 -31.89
CA ARG A 236 15.67 2.39 -31.13
C ARG A 236 15.65 1.12 -30.29
N CYS A 237 14.55 0.86 -29.59
CA CYS A 237 14.36 -0.35 -28.81
C CYS A 237 14.32 -1.60 -29.70
N GLN A 238 13.54 -1.57 -30.77
CA GLN A 238 13.44 -2.67 -31.73
C GLN A 238 14.80 -2.99 -32.37
N SER A 239 15.59 -1.98 -32.72
CA SER A 239 16.94 -2.20 -33.25
C SER A 239 17.88 -2.84 -32.23
N ALA A 240 17.76 -2.50 -30.94
CA ALA A 240 18.62 -3.03 -29.89
C ALA A 240 18.15 -4.41 -29.36
N TYR A 241 16.84 -4.64 -29.34
CA TYR A 241 16.18 -5.80 -28.72
C TYR A 241 15.10 -6.41 -29.65
N PRO A 242 15.43 -6.81 -30.88
CA PRO A 242 14.45 -7.19 -31.91
C PRO A 242 13.56 -8.37 -31.53
N ASN A 243 14.04 -9.25 -30.65
CA ASN A 243 13.37 -10.49 -30.26
C ASN A 243 12.95 -10.50 -28.77
N LEU A 244 12.67 -9.33 -28.17
CA LEU A 244 12.44 -9.21 -26.72
C LEU A 244 11.40 -10.21 -26.18
N ALA A 245 10.27 -10.38 -26.87
CA ALA A 245 9.23 -11.34 -26.48
C ALA A 245 9.75 -12.79 -26.41
N GLN A 246 10.59 -13.18 -27.39
CA GLN A 246 11.21 -14.50 -27.40
C GLN A 246 12.30 -14.61 -26.34
N SER A 247 13.09 -13.55 -26.13
CA SER A 247 14.10 -13.51 -25.07
C SER A 247 13.50 -13.70 -23.68
N TRP A 248 12.30 -13.16 -23.43
CA TRP A 248 11.56 -13.42 -22.19
C TRP A 248 11.20 -14.90 -22.02
N ARG A 249 10.61 -15.52 -23.05
CA ARG A 249 10.27 -16.95 -23.03
C ARG A 249 11.49 -17.84 -22.83
N ASP A 250 12.58 -17.55 -23.56
CA ASP A 250 13.83 -18.31 -23.47
C ASP A 250 14.48 -18.15 -22.09
N LEU A 251 14.44 -16.95 -21.50
CA LEU A 251 14.93 -16.72 -20.15
C LEU A 251 14.18 -17.61 -19.16
N LEU A 252 12.85 -17.57 -19.18
CA LEU A 252 12.03 -18.39 -18.30
C LEU A 252 12.25 -19.90 -18.53
N ALA A 253 12.40 -20.34 -19.78
CA ALA A 253 12.69 -21.74 -20.11
C ALA A 253 14.10 -22.19 -19.70
N SER A 254 15.03 -21.25 -19.54
CA SER A 254 16.41 -21.54 -19.10
C SER A 254 16.56 -21.70 -17.59
N THR A 255 15.48 -21.51 -16.82
CA THR A 255 15.49 -21.70 -15.35
C THR A 255 15.10 -23.14 -14.96
N PRO A 256 15.64 -23.69 -13.86
CA PRO A 256 16.59 -23.09 -12.93
C PRO A 256 18.01 -22.97 -13.52
N LYS A 257 18.73 -21.90 -13.17
CA LYS A 257 20.09 -21.64 -13.69
C LYS A 257 21.07 -21.26 -12.59
N ALA A 258 22.18 -22.01 -12.48
CA ALA A 258 23.27 -21.67 -11.59
C ALA A 258 24.04 -20.43 -12.09
N THR A 259 24.35 -19.50 -11.20
CA THR A 259 25.12 -18.29 -11.51
C THR A 259 25.77 -17.74 -10.23
N VAL A 260 26.74 -16.84 -10.41
CA VAL A 260 27.19 -15.95 -9.34
C VAL A 260 26.36 -14.68 -9.40
N LEU A 261 25.81 -14.25 -8.26
CA LEU A 261 25.25 -12.92 -8.07
C LEU A 261 26.20 -12.08 -7.25
N LYS A 262 26.39 -10.83 -7.67
CA LYS A 262 27.13 -9.84 -6.92
C LYS A 262 26.20 -8.83 -6.26
N HIS A 263 26.33 -8.61 -4.96
CA HIS A 263 25.52 -7.65 -4.23
C HIS A 263 25.95 -6.23 -4.66
N PRO A 264 25.07 -5.39 -5.24
CA PRO A 264 25.47 -4.13 -5.85
C PRO A 264 26.02 -3.10 -4.84
N ARG A 265 25.62 -3.20 -3.57
CA ARG A 265 26.10 -2.34 -2.48
C ARG A 265 27.22 -2.92 -1.62
N LEU A 266 27.04 -4.16 -1.13
CA LEU A 266 28.00 -4.81 -0.22
C LEU A 266 29.22 -5.37 -0.96
N ASN A 267 29.16 -5.47 -2.29
CA ASN A 267 30.22 -6.05 -3.12
C ASN A 267 30.55 -7.51 -2.77
N THR A 268 29.68 -8.19 -2.01
CA THR A 268 29.74 -9.63 -1.72
C THR A 268 29.21 -10.44 -2.90
N GLU A 269 29.67 -11.67 -3.03
CA GLU A 269 29.22 -12.59 -4.09
C GLU A 269 28.62 -13.85 -3.48
N ALA A 270 27.62 -14.40 -4.16
CA ALA A 270 26.98 -15.66 -3.78
C ALA A 270 26.75 -16.54 -5.00
N ASN A 271 27.11 -17.82 -4.87
CA ASN A 271 26.67 -18.85 -5.80
C ASN A 271 25.19 -19.14 -5.53
N VAL A 272 24.35 -18.94 -6.54
CA VAL A 272 22.91 -19.12 -6.42
C VAL A 272 22.35 -19.92 -7.58
N THR A 273 21.15 -20.46 -7.39
CA THR A 273 20.35 -21.04 -8.46
C THR A 273 19.13 -20.15 -8.69
N ILE A 274 19.08 -19.45 -9.83
CA ILE A 274 17.95 -18.60 -10.17
C ILE A 274 16.78 -19.48 -10.61
N SER A 275 15.71 -19.49 -9.83
CA SER A 275 14.45 -20.17 -10.17
C SER A 275 13.58 -19.34 -11.13
N ARG A 276 12.55 -19.97 -11.71
CA ARG A 276 11.54 -19.29 -12.53
C ARG A 276 10.83 -18.21 -11.71
N GLU A 277 10.47 -18.54 -10.48
CA GLU A 277 9.77 -17.68 -9.52
C GLU A 277 10.63 -16.47 -9.13
N SER A 278 11.94 -16.65 -9.01
CA SER A 278 12.88 -15.55 -8.73
C SER A 278 12.89 -14.54 -9.88
N VAL A 279 12.90 -15.02 -11.13
CA VAL A 279 12.81 -14.16 -12.32
C VAL A 279 11.49 -13.41 -12.36
N LEU A 280 10.36 -14.11 -12.15
CA LEU A 280 9.03 -13.50 -12.10
C LEU A 280 8.93 -12.45 -10.99
N GLY A 281 9.43 -12.73 -9.78
CA GLY A 281 9.47 -11.78 -8.68
C GLY A 281 10.29 -10.52 -8.99
N MET A 282 11.50 -10.69 -9.55
CA MET A 282 12.34 -9.56 -9.95
C MET A 282 11.69 -8.71 -11.04
N VAL A 283 11.16 -9.33 -12.11
CA VAL A 283 10.50 -8.60 -13.20
C VAL A 283 9.24 -7.91 -12.71
N SER A 284 8.44 -8.56 -11.87
CA SER A 284 7.27 -7.94 -11.24
C SER A 284 7.66 -6.66 -10.50
N ALA A 285 8.73 -6.68 -9.70
CA ALA A 285 9.20 -5.50 -8.97
C ALA A 285 9.68 -4.37 -9.91
N VAL A 286 10.38 -4.70 -10.99
CA VAL A 286 10.83 -3.71 -11.98
C VAL A 286 9.64 -3.00 -12.67
N LEU A 287 8.56 -3.74 -12.95
CA LEU A 287 7.38 -3.23 -13.65
C LEU A 287 6.58 -2.19 -12.85
N TYR A 288 6.77 -2.08 -11.52
CA TYR A 288 6.11 -1.04 -10.70
C TYR A 288 6.46 0.38 -11.18
N SER A 289 7.68 0.57 -11.68
CA SER A 289 8.21 1.89 -12.08
C SER A 289 8.53 1.90 -13.57
N PRO A 290 7.92 2.80 -14.38
CA PRO A 290 8.26 2.94 -15.79
C PRO A 290 9.72 3.33 -16.01
N VAL A 291 10.33 4.06 -15.06
CA VAL A 291 11.75 4.45 -15.11
C VAL A 291 12.64 3.21 -14.99
N ASN A 292 12.37 2.31 -14.05
CA ASN A 292 13.12 1.07 -13.93
C ASN A 292 12.83 0.13 -15.09
N SER A 293 11.57 0.08 -15.53
CA SER A 293 11.09 -0.73 -16.65
C SER A 293 11.78 -0.38 -17.97
N ALA A 294 12.26 0.85 -18.15
CA ALA A 294 13.05 1.21 -19.32
C ALA A 294 14.34 0.39 -19.47
N GLY A 295 14.90 -0.10 -18.36
CA GLY A 295 16.06 -0.99 -18.35
C GLY A 295 15.71 -2.47 -18.55
N LEU A 296 14.43 -2.84 -18.54
CA LEU A 296 14.01 -4.24 -18.58
C LEU A 296 14.37 -4.96 -19.89
N PRO A 297 14.26 -4.36 -21.10
CA PRO A 297 14.70 -5.01 -22.34
C PRO A 297 16.16 -5.48 -22.31
N PHE A 298 17.03 -4.63 -21.76
CA PHE A 298 18.43 -4.98 -21.52
C PHE A 298 18.57 -6.08 -20.48
N ALA A 299 17.94 -5.91 -19.31
CA ALA A 299 18.08 -6.87 -18.21
C ALA A 299 17.57 -8.27 -18.58
N ILE A 300 16.49 -8.39 -19.35
CA ILE A 300 16.00 -9.68 -19.88
C ILE A 300 17.02 -10.30 -20.83
N THR A 301 17.61 -9.49 -21.72
CA THR A 301 18.62 -9.96 -22.69
C THR A 301 19.88 -10.46 -21.98
N GLU A 302 20.35 -9.74 -20.97
CA GLU A 302 21.51 -10.13 -20.15
C GLU A 302 21.24 -11.37 -19.30
N ALA A 303 20.07 -11.42 -18.64
CA ALA A 303 19.66 -12.56 -17.82
C ALA A 303 19.56 -13.84 -18.66
N LYS A 304 19.02 -13.76 -19.89
CA LYS A 304 19.01 -14.89 -20.84
C LYS A 304 20.43 -15.41 -21.09
N ALA A 305 21.41 -14.51 -21.23
CA ALA A 305 22.82 -14.86 -21.38
C ALA A 305 23.50 -15.34 -20.07
N GLY A 306 22.75 -15.43 -18.96
CA GLY A 306 23.25 -15.87 -17.66
C GLY A 306 23.75 -14.73 -16.75
N ARG A 307 23.62 -13.47 -17.17
CA ARG A 307 24.06 -12.30 -16.40
C ARG A 307 22.86 -11.64 -15.72
N PHE A 308 22.55 -12.07 -14.50
CA PHE A 308 21.34 -11.65 -13.77
C PHE A 308 21.50 -10.35 -12.96
N ASN A 309 22.73 -9.86 -12.78
CA ASN A 309 23.01 -8.64 -12.01
C ASN A 309 22.23 -7.38 -12.44
N PRO A 310 22.03 -7.09 -13.74
CA PRO A 310 21.19 -5.96 -14.16
C PRO A 310 19.74 -6.09 -13.69
N LEU A 311 19.16 -7.30 -13.78
CA LEU A 311 17.80 -7.57 -13.32
C LEU A 311 17.69 -7.43 -11.80
N LEU A 312 18.65 -8.01 -11.06
CA LEU A 312 18.74 -7.87 -9.60
C LEU A 312 18.79 -6.39 -9.19
N ALA A 313 19.68 -5.60 -9.82
CA ALA A 313 19.85 -4.19 -9.50
C ALA A 313 18.57 -3.37 -9.75
N LEU A 314 17.90 -3.58 -10.90
CA LEU A 314 16.65 -2.87 -11.23
C LEU A 314 15.48 -3.26 -10.31
N SER A 315 15.43 -4.51 -9.85
CA SER A 315 14.35 -5.01 -9.00
C SER A 315 14.34 -4.39 -7.60
N GLY A 316 15.45 -3.79 -7.17
CA GLY A 316 15.57 -3.17 -5.84
C GLY A 316 15.60 -4.15 -4.67
N GLN A 317 15.67 -5.47 -4.90
CA GLN A 317 15.68 -6.48 -3.84
C GLN A 317 16.87 -6.38 -2.86
N THR A 318 17.94 -5.72 -3.27
CA THR A 318 19.12 -5.44 -2.43
C THR A 318 19.13 -4.02 -1.87
N ALA A 319 17.99 -3.31 -1.96
CA ALA A 319 17.83 -2.02 -1.30
C ALA A 319 17.87 -2.22 0.22
N LEU A 320 18.38 -1.23 0.95
CA LEU A 320 18.29 -1.27 2.40
C LEU A 320 16.81 -1.18 2.83
N PRO A 321 16.46 -1.79 3.98
CA PRO A 321 15.17 -1.53 4.61
C PRO A 321 14.95 -0.02 4.68
N ASN A 322 13.78 0.41 4.24
CA ASN A 322 13.42 1.81 4.20
C ASN A 322 12.10 2.05 4.93
N ALA A 323 11.69 3.32 5.01
CA ALA A 323 10.44 3.75 5.62
C ALA A 323 9.19 2.97 5.13
N GLY A 324 9.22 2.48 3.89
CA GLY A 324 8.16 1.69 3.26
C GLY A 324 8.24 0.18 3.47
N LYS A 325 9.06 -0.33 4.40
CA LYS A 325 9.14 -1.78 4.68
C LYS A 325 7.76 -2.39 4.96
N ILE A 326 7.60 -3.65 4.59
CA ILE A 326 6.35 -4.40 4.78
C ILE A 326 6.46 -5.29 6.01
N PHE A 327 5.54 -5.10 6.95
CA PHE A 327 5.33 -6.03 8.06
C PHE A 327 4.67 -7.29 7.51
N ALA A 328 5.47 -8.29 7.12
CA ALA A 328 5.02 -9.46 6.37
C ALA A 328 3.92 -10.26 7.09
N GLY A 329 3.95 -10.33 8.43
CA GLY A 329 2.88 -10.96 9.19
C GLY A 329 1.54 -10.24 9.06
N MET A 330 1.55 -8.91 9.01
CA MET A 330 0.36 -8.11 8.72
C MET A 330 -0.09 -8.31 7.27
N HIS A 331 0.86 -8.30 6.33
CA HIS A 331 0.58 -8.52 4.91
C HIS A 331 -0.19 -9.82 4.67
N TYR A 332 0.29 -10.94 5.21
CA TYR A 332 -0.37 -12.23 5.06
C TYR A 332 -1.67 -12.33 5.87
N SER A 333 -1.77 -11.69 7.04
CA SER A 333 -3.03 -11.72 7.81
C SER A 333 -4.19 -11.06 7.04
N VAL A 334 -3.93 -9.93 6.37
CA VAL A 334 -4.92 -9.26 5.52
C VAL A 334 -5.28 -10.12 4.31
N TRP A 335 -4.29 -10.51 3.50
CA TRP A 335 -4.55 -11.25 2.26
C TRP A 335 -5.14 -12.63 2.50
N CYS A 336 -4.71 -13.35 3.53
CA CYS A 336 -5.30 -14.65 3.80
C CYS A 336 -6.74 -14.55 4.30
N ALA A 337 -7.11 -13.47 5.00
CA ALA A 337 -8.49 -13.23 5.43
C ALA A 337 -9.40 -12.77 4.27
N GLU A 338 -8.89 -11.88 3.41
CA GLU A 338 -9.70 -11.18 2.40
C GLU A 338 -9.67 -11.86 1.03
N GLU A 339 -8.54 -12.44 0.63
CA GLU A 339 -8.29 -12.84 -0.76
C GLU A 339 -8.25 -14.36 -0.96
N ALA A 340 -7.83 -15.12 0.05
CA ALA A 340 -7.51 -16.55 -0.13
C ALA A 340 -8.64 -17.39 -0.72
N GLY A 341 -9.91 -17.07 -0.41
CA GLY A 341 -11.08 -17.76 -0.96
C GLY A 341 -11.50 -17.33 -2.35
N ARG A 342 -10.86 -16.31 -2.92
CA ARG A 342 -11.21 -15.66 -4.20
C ARG A 342 -10.04 -15.61 -5.18
N LEU A 343 -8.92 -16.25 -4.86
CA LEU A 343 -7.74 -16.25 -5.74
C LEU A 343 -8.10 -16.75 -7.14
N PRO A 344 -7.59 -16.09 -8.20
CA PRO A 344 -7.94 -16.41 -9.57
C PRO A 344 -7.52 -17.82 -9.99
N VAL A 345 -8.13 -18.26 -11.10
CA VAL A 345 -7.72 -19.45 -11.84
C VAL A 345 -6.47 -19.12 -12.65
N LEU A 346 -5.51 -20.04 -12.68
CA LEU A 346 -4.18 -19.83 -13.22
C LEU A 346 -4.18 -19.67 -14.75
N ASP A 347 -4.02 -18.44 -15.23
CA ASP A 347 -4.10 -18.10 -16.66
C ASP A 347 -2.73 -17.73 -17.28
N ASP A 348 -1.78 -17.27 -16.47
CA ASP A 348 -0.42 -16.91 -16.92
C ASP A 348 0.66 -17.17 -15.85
N ASP A 349 1.93 -16.94 -16.22
CA ASP A 349 3.09 -17.19 -15.36
C ASP A 349 3.08 -16.37 -14.07
N PHE A 350 2.71 -15.09 -14.14
CA PHE A 350 2.66 -14.22 -12.97
C PHE A 350 1.50 -14.57 -12.06
N ASP A 351 0.34 -14.88 -12.63
CA ASP A 351 -0.82 -15.31 -11.87
C ASP A 351 -0.58 -16.66 -11.17
N ARG A 352 0.07 -17.61 -11.86
CA ARG A 352 0.57 -18.86 -11.27
C ARG A 352 1.48 -18.62 -10.11
N PHE A 353 2.56 -17.86 -10.32
CA PHE A 353 3.53 -17.54 -9.28
C PHE A 353 2.87 -16.92 -8.04
N ARG A 354 2.03 -15.89 -8.24
CA ARG A 354 1.38 -15.17 -7.14
C ARG A 354 0.35 -16.02 -6.42
N SER A 355 -0.58 -16.62 -7.15
CA SER A 355 -1.68 -17.40 -6.57
C SER A 355 -1.18 -18.68 -5.89
N GLU A 356 -0.17 -19.37 -6.42
CA GLU A 356 0.43 -20.53 -5.74
C GLU A 356 1.14 -20.14 -4.45
N THR A 357 1.86 -19.03 -4.44
CA THR A 357 2.52 -18.50 -3.24
C THR A 357 1.48 -18.23 -2.15
N TYR A 358 0.41 -17.49 -2.47
CA TYR A 358 -0.65 -17.21 -1.50
C TYR A 358 -1.42 -18.46 -1.07
N ARG A 359 -1.69 -19.42 -1.96
CA ARG A 359 -2.32 -20.70 -1.57
C ARG A 359 -1.46 -21.46 -0.56
N LYS A 360 -0.14 -21.55 -0.79
CA LYS A 360 0.79 -22.24 0.10
C LYS A 360 0.86 -21.57 1.49
N VAL A 361 0.91 -20.24 1.54
CA VAL A 361 0.96 -19.51 2.82
C VAL A 361 -0.41 -19.54 3.52
N CYS A 362 -1.49 -19.18 2.82
CA CYS A 362 -2.81 -19.04 3.40
C CYS A 362 -3.51 -20.38 3.72
N GLY A 363 -2.99 -21.51 3.24
CA GLY A 363 -3.45 -22.84 3.63
C GLY A 363 -3.23 -23.16 5.11
N GLU A 364 -2.20 -22.56 5.72
CA GLU A 364 -1.83 -22.76 7.14
C GLU A 364 -1.94 -21.48 7.98
N TRP A 365 -2.05 -20.31 7.35
CA TRP A 365 -2.19 -19.03 8.06
C TRP A 365 -3.58 -18.90 8.72
N PRO A 366 -3.71 -18.52 10.00
CA PRO A 366 -5.00 -18.25 10.63
C PRO A 366 -5.73 -17.11 9.93
N ARG A 367 -6.97 -17.37 9.48
CA ARG A 367 -7.75 -16.41 8.67
C ARG A 367 -8.80 -15.72 9.51
N GLY A 368 -8.80 -14.39 9.46
CA GLY A 368 -9.91 -13.58 9.96
C GLY A 368 -11.13 -13.71 9.08
N ALA A 369 -12.31 -13.50 9.65
CA ALA A 369 -13.54 -13.32 8.88
C ALA A 369 -13.68 -11.85 8.51
N VAL A 370 -14.09 -11.58 7.27
CA VAL A 370 -14.54 -10.25 6.85
C VAL A 370 -16.04 -10.29 6.52
N PRO A 371 -16.83 -9.28 6.94
CA PRO A 371 -18.25 -9.24 6.65
C PRO A 371 -18.50 -9.23 5.14
N ALA A 372 -19.58 -9.86 4.65
CA ALA A 372 -19.90 -9.86 3.21
C ALA A 372 -20.03 -8.44 2.62
N ALA A 373 -20.47 -7.48 3.43
CA ALA A 373 -20.55 -6.06 3.06
C ALA A 373 -19.20 -5.43 2.71
N PHE A 374 -18.07 -6.00 3.16
CA PHE A 374 -16.73 -5.56 2.76
C PHE A 374 -16.55 -5.57 1.24
N TYR A 375 -17.06 -6.61 0.58
CA TYR A 375 -16.97 -6.79 -0.88
C TYR A 375 -17.99 -5.98 -1.67
N THR A 376 -18.66 -5.01 -1.04
CA THR A 376 -19.68 -4.19 -1.70
C THR A 376 -19.20 -2.75 -1.85
N LEU A 377 -19.51 -2.16 -3.00
CA LEU A 377 -19.29 -0.75 -3.27
C LEU A 377 -20.64 -0.03 -3.30
N ALA A 378 -20.77 1.01 -2.48
CA ALA A 378 -21.97 1.84 -2.40
C ALA A 378 -21.72 3.24 -2.99
N LYS A 379 -22.80 3.92 -3.38
CA LYS A 379 -22.71 5.31 -3.84
C LYS A 379 -22.10 6.20 -2.74
N SER A 380 -21.17 7.06 -3.13
CA SER A 380 -20.54 7.99 -2.20
C SER A 380 -21.34 9.27 -2.06
N ALA A 381 -21.62 9.67 -0.83
CA ALA A 381 -22.11 11.01 -0.52
C ALA A 381 -20.99 12.07 -0.65
N SER A 382 -19.73 11.66 -0.54
CA SER A 382 -18.55 12.54 -0.51
C SER A 382 -17.82 12.50 -1.86
N PRO A 383 -17.27 13.63 -2.34
CA PRO A 383 -16.46 13.62 -3.55
C PRO A 383 -15.21 12.75 -3.45
N VAL A 384 -14.98 11.96 -4.49
CA VAL A 384 -13.87 11.00 -4.57
C VAL A 384 -13.04 11.28 -5.82
N LEU A 385 -11.73 11.45 -5.66
CA LEU A 385 -10.76 11.49 -6.75
C LEU A 385 -10.04 10.15 -6.81
N LEU A 386 -10.08 9.49 -7.97
CA LEU A 386 -9.45 8.21 -8.25
C LEU A 386 -8.30 8.46 -9.24
N LEU A 387 -7.09 8.03 -8.91
CA LEU A 387 -5.90 8.18 -9.73
C LEU A 387 -5.39 6.81 -10.17
N SER A 388 -5.02 6.68 -11.43
CA SER A 388 -4.45 5.43 -11.99
C SER A 388 -3.29 5.71 -12.92
N GLY A 389 -2.28 4.84 -12.89
CA GLY A 389 -1.25 4.77 -13.91
C GLY A 389 -1.75 3.88 -15.05
N GLY A 390 -1.61 4.34 -16.29
CA GLY A 390 -2.01 3.55 -17.46
C GLY A 390 -1.17 2.29 -17.67
N LEU A 391 0.00 2.21 -17.03
CA LEU A 391 0.90 1.05 -17.04
C LEU A 391 1.03 0.40 -15.65
N ASP A 392 0.12 0.70 -14.71
CA ASP A 392 0.15 0.14 -13.36
C ASP A 392 -0.03 -1.39 -13.41
N PRO A 393 0.97 -2.20 -12.99
CA PRO A 393 0.91 -3.65 -13.04
C PRO A 393 0.17 -4.29 -11.84
N VAL A 394 -0.32 -3.47 -10.91
CA VAL A 394 -0.92 -3.92 -9.64
C VAL A 394 -2.38 -3.51 -9.55
N THR A 395 -2.66 -2.24 -9.86
CA THR A 395 -3.99 -1.65 -9.77
C THR A 395 -4.30 -0.87 -11.05
N PRO A 396 -4.49 -1.59 -12.18
CA PRO A 396 -4.63 -0.96 -13.48
C PRO A 396 -5.92 -0.13 -13.57
N PRO A 397 -6.05 0.79 -14.54
CA PRO A 397 -7.12 1.78 -14.57
C PRO A 397 -8.55 1.22 -14.52
N GLN A 398 -8.76 -0.01 -15.00
CA GLN A 398 -10.06 -0.66 -15.00
C GLN A 398 -10.62 -0.82 -13.57
N HIS A 399 -9.74 -1.00 -12.58
CA HIS A 399 -10.13 -1.07 -11.17
C HIS A 399 -10.77 0.23 -10.70
N ALA A 400 -10.10 1.36 -10.97
CA ALA A 400 -10.63 2.68 -10.64
C ALA A 400 -11.88 3.02 -11.45
N THR A 401 -11.98 2.60 -12.72
CA THR A 401 -13.20 2.76 -13.53
C THR A 401 -14.38 2.00 -12.93
N HIS A 402 -14.17 0.76 -12.47
CA HIS A 402 -15.17 -0.04 -11.76
C HIS A 402 -15.64 0.65 -10.48
N VAL A 403 -14.69 1.11 -9.65
CA VAL A 403 -14.99 1.84 -8.41
C VAL A 403 -15.72 3.16 -8.70
N ALA A 404 -15.27 3.95 -9.67
CA ALA A 404 -15.91 5.21 -10.06
C ALA A 404 -17.38 5.02 -10.42
N LYS A 405 -17.68 3.98 -11.22
CA LYS A 405 -19.04 3.63 -11.61
C LYS A 405 -19.92 3.31 -10.40
N ALA A 406 -19.41 2.54 -9.44
CA ALA A 406 -20.15 2.17 -8.25
C ALA A 406 -20.37 3.35 -7.28
N LEU A 407 -19.34 4.19 -7.08
CA LEU A 407 -19.41 5.37 -6.22
C LEU A 407 -20.36 6.46 -6.79
N GLY A 408 -20.55 6.50 -8.11
CA GLY A 408 -21.52 7.35 -8.78
C GLY A 408 -21.00 8.75 -9.12
N ALA A 409 -21.93 9.70 -9.30
CA ALA A 409 -21.67 11.00 -9.94
C ALA A 409 -20.64 11.91 -9.22
N LYS A 410 -20.28 11.61 -7.97
CA LYS A 410 -19.28 12.37 -7.20
C LYS A 410 -17.85 11.82 -7.32
N ALA A 411 -17.69 10.67 -7.97
CA ALA A 411 -16.38 10.07 -8.24
C ALA A 411 -15.83 10.57 -9.58
N ARG A 412 -14.55 10.96 -9.57
CA ARG A 412 -13.83 11.45 -10.74
C ARG A 412 -12.56 10.64 -10.90
N HIS A 413 -12.37 10.03 -12.06
CA HIS A 413 -11.23 9.18 -12.36
C HIS A 413 -10.27 9.88 -13.32
N VAL A 414 -8.99 9.89 -12.96
CA VAL A 414 -7.90 10.44 -13.77
C VAL A 414 -6.88 9.35 -14.05
N VAL A 415 -6.50 9.24 -15.32
CA VAL A 415 -5.52 8.24 -15.79
C VAL A 415 -4.26 8.94 -16.31
N LEU A 416 -3.13 8.59 -15.72
CA LEU A 416 -1.80 9.00 -16.14
C LEU A 416 -1.24 7.95 -17.11
N GLY A 417 -1.46 8.16 -18.41
CA GLY A 417 -1.37 7.10 -19.43
C GLY A 417 -0.08 6.25 -19.48
N LYS A 418 1.09 6.82 -19.21
CA LYS A 418 2.37 6.06 -19.18
C LYS A 418 3.04 6.04 -17.81
N SER A 419 2.30 6.34 -16.74
CA SER A 419 2.76 6.16 -15.36
C SER A 419 2.50 4.72 -14.88
N GLY A 420 3.33 4.25 -13.94
CA GLY A 420 3.20 2.95 -13.28
C GLY A 420 2.41 3.07 -11.98
N HIS A 421 2.83 2.36 -10.93
CA HIS A 421 2.12 2.34 -9.65
C HIS A 421 2.48 3.54 -8.76
N GLY A 422 1.47 4.27 -8.30
CA GLY A 422 1.62 5.47 -7.46
C GLY A 422 1.80 6.76 -8.27
N MET A 423 0.73 7.55 -8.35
CA MET A 423 0.63 8.75 -9.19
C MET A 423 0.86 10.03 -8.40
N LEU A 424 0.78 10.00 -7.06
CA LEU A 424 0.94 11.20 -6.22
C LEU A 424 2.30 11.88 -6.37
N MET A 425 3.34 11.14 -6.77
CA MET A 425 4.69 11.69 -7.04
C MET A 425 4.82 12.33 -8.43
N GLN A 426 3.81 12.21 -9.29
CA GLN A 426 3.87 12.72 -10.66
C GLN A 426 3.59 14.22 -10.68
N SER A 427 4.25 14.93 -11.58
CA SER A 427 4.12 16.38 -11.69
C SER A 427 2.67 16.82 -11.84
N CYS A 428 2.29 17.88 -11.13
CA CYS A 428 0.93 18.42 -10.99
C CYS A 428 -0.06 17.62 -10.12
N VAL A 429 0.20 16.34 -9.82
CA VAL A 429 -0.78 15.55 -9.06
C VAL A 429 -0.92 16.07 -7.62
N ASP A 430 0.17 16.54 -7.01
CA ASP A 430 0.17 17.22 -5.71
C ASP A 430 -0.75 18.47 -5.72
N ASP A 431 -0.60 19.33 -6.74
CA ASP A 431 -1.41 20.53 -6.92
C ASP A 431 -2.88 20.22 -7.25
N LEU A 432 -3.12 19.15 -8.02
CA LEU A 432 -4.47 18.66 -8.28
C LEU A 432 -5.13 18.20 -6.98
N VAL A 433 -4.45 17.41 -6.16
CA VAL A 433 -4.97 16.95 -4.87
C VAL A 433 -5.23 18.12 -3.93
N TYR A 434 -4.29 19.07 -3.85
CA TYR A 434 -4.46 20.30 -3.08
C TYR A 434 -5.73 21.07 -3.49
N ARG A 435 -5.92 21.31 -4.79
CA ARG A 435 -7.11 21.99 -5.32
C ARG A 435 -8.39 21.19 -5.07
N PHE A 436 -8.35 19.87 -5.24
CA PHE A 436 -9.49 18.99 -5.00
C PHE A 436 -9.98 19.03 -3.55
N VAL A 437 -9.05 18.95 -2.60
CA VAL A 437 -9.38 18.97 -1.17
C VAL A 437 -9.90 20.36 -0.74
N ASN A 438 -9.30 21.44 -1.24
CA ASN A 438 -9.64 22.81 -0.85
C ASN A 438 -10.84 23.41 -1.58
N ALA A 439 -11.24 22.87 -2.73
CA ALA A 439 -12.37 23.42 -3.48
C ALA A 439 -13.65 23.46 -2.65
N GLU A 440 -14.48 24.47 -2.87
CA GLU A 440 -15.87 24.47 -2.41
C GLU A 440 -16.64 23.37 -3.15
N ASP A 441 -16.56 23.40 -4.49
CA ASP A 441 -17.11 22.37 -5.37
C ASP A 441 -15.98 21.56 -6.05
N ALA A 442 -15.65 20.40 -5.50
CA ALA A 442 -14.63 19.52 -6.06
C ALA A 442 -15.01 18.88 -7.41
N GLN A 443 -16.28 18.95 -7.82
CA GLN A 443 -16.69 18.47 -9.13
C GLN A 443 -16.22 19.41 -10.25
N LYS A 444 -15.98 20.69 -9.93
CA LYS A 444 -15.51 21.71 -10.88
C LYS A 444 -13.99 21.84 -10.96
N VAL A 445 -13.25 21.09 -10.14
CA VAL A 445 -11.78 21.14 -10.14
C VAL A 445 -11.25 20.70 -11.50
N ASP A 446 -10.35 21.47 -12.07
CA ASP A 446 -9.73 21.13 -13.34
C ASP A 446 -8.71 19.98 -13.19
N LEU A 447 -8.94 18.91 -13.94
CA LEU A 447 -8.12 17.69 -13.96
C LEU A 447 -7.15 17.66 -15.14
N SER A 448 -7.17 18.65 -16.04
CA SER A 448 -6.42 18.61 -17.30
C SER A 448 -4.92 18.80 -17.16
N CYS A 449 -4.44 19.15 -15.96
CA CYS A 449 -3.01 19.33 -15.73
C CYS A 449 -2.23 18.02 -15.78
N VAL A 450 -2.94 16.89 -15.72
CA VAL A 450 -2.39 15.56 -15.96
C VAL A 450 -2.10 15.42 -17.46
N LYS A 451 -0.95 15.96 -17.86
CA LYS A 451 -0.45 15.86 -19.23
C LYS A 451 -0.03 14.42 -19.54
N PRO A 452 0.02 14.04 -20.83
CA PRO A 452 0.66 12.79 -21.23
C PRO A 452 2.12 12.79 -20.76
N ILE A 453 2.40 12.01 -19.74
CA ILE A 453 3.77 11.69 -19.35
C ILE A 453 4.27 10.69 -20.40
N PRO A 454 5.35 10.96 -21.13
CA PRO A 454 5.88 10.00 -22.07
C PRO A 454 6.44 8.79 -21.31
N ARG A 455 6.37 7.61 -21.93
CA ARG A 455 7.10 6.45 -21.40
C ARG A 455 8.60 6.75 -21.45
N PRO A 456 9.37 6.45 -20.40
CA PRO A 456 10.82 6.56 -20.47
C PRO A 456 11.38 5.71 -21.62
N MET A 457 12.33 6.28 -22.38
CA MET A 457 12.96 5.58 -23.50
C MET A 457 13.66 4.31 -23.02
N ALA A 458 13.55 3.23 -23.80
CA ALA A 458 14.28 2.01 -23.52
C ALA A 458 15.79 2.30 -23.41
N TRP A 459 16.40 1.80 -22.34
CA TRP A 459 17.83 1.93 -22.16
C TRP A 459 18.54 1.05 -23.19
N VAL A 460 19.54 1.62 -23.86
CA VAL A 460 20.38 0.94 -24.84
C VAL A 460 21.82 1.27 -24.51
N LEU A 461 22.71 0.27 -24.53
CA LEU A 461 24.14 0.48 -24.35
C LEU A 461 24.65 1.55 -25.34
N PRO A 462 25.44 2.54 -24.88
CA PRO A 462 26.13 3.45 -25.79
C PRO A 462 26.96 2.65 -26.80
N LYS A 463 26.94 3.06 -28.07
CA LYS A 463 27.90 2.54 -29.05
C LYS A 463 29.28 3.03 -28.62
N GLY A 464 30.17 2.07 -28.34
CA GLY A 464 31.56 2.34 -27.97
C GLY A 464 32.34 3.02 -29.09
#